data_AF-R9PFI0-F1
#
_entry.id   AF-R9PFI0-F1
#
_cell.length_a   1.000
_cell.length_b   1.000
_cell.length_c   1.000
_cell.angle_alpha   90.00
_cell.angle_beta   90.00
_cell.angle_gamma   90.00
#
_symmetry.space_group_name_H-M   'P 1'
#
loop_
_entity.id
_entity.type
_entity.pdbx_description
1 polymer ?
#
loop_
_entity_poly.entity_id
_entity_poly.type
_entity_poly.pdbx_seq_one_letter_code
_entity_poly.pdbx_strand_id
1 'polypeptide(L)' 'MLLGALRSLLLTLWRFSIIYSSIVIAWLYCHIMNVDFEIVDTGTNQHKTIIVGLYLVYLGLWWWLNPYLARNRRQN' A
#
# COMPACT_ATOMS: atom_id res chain seq x y z
N MET A 1 -22.92 17.16 8.73
CA MET A 1 -23.06 15.69 8.69
C MET A 1 -22.23 15.06 7.57
N LEU A 2 -22.35 15.50 6.31
CA LEU A 2 -21.61 14.98 5.14
C LEU A 2 -20.08 14.92 5.30
N LEU A 3 -19.45 16.00 5.77
CA LEU A 3 -17.99 16.06 5.96
C LEU A 3 -17.46 15.03 6.99
N GLY A 4 -18.25 14.74 8.03
CA GLY A 4 -17.91 13.73 9.02
C GLY A 4 -17.95 12.32 8.44
N ALA A 5 -18.99 12.02 7.64
CA ALA A 5 -19.13 10.74 6.96
C ALA A 5 -18.00 10.52 5.93
N LEU A 6 -17.67 11.55 5.14
CA LEU A 6 -16.56 11.48 4.18
C LEU A 6 -15.23 11.21 4.87
N ARG A 7 -14.94 11.89 5.99
CA ARG A 7 -13.72 11.65 6.76
C ARG A 7 -13.66 10.22 7.29
N SER A 8 -14.78 9.67 7.78
CA SER A 8 -14.86 8.29 8.25
C SER A 8 -14.60 7.29 7.13
N LEU A 9 -15.19 7.54 5.95
CA LEU A 9 -14.98 6.73 4.75
C LEU A 9 -13.50 6.75 4.33
N LEU A 10 -12.88 7.93 4.24
CA LEU A 10 -11.47 8.06 3.86
C LEU A 10 -10.54 7.35 4.85
N LEU A 11 -10.80 7.43 6.15
CA LEU A 11 -10.03 6.71 7.16
C LEU A 11 -10.21 5.19 7.05
N THR A 12 -11.41 4.74 6.69
CA THR A 12 -11.69 3.32 6.46
C THR A 12 -10.96 2.83 5.21
N LEU A 13 -11.02 3.57 4.11
CA LEU A 13 -10.27 3.29 2.88
C LEU A 13 -8.77 3.30 3.13
N TRP A 14 -8.26 4.25 3.91
CA TRP A 14 -6.86 4.28 4.35
C TRP A 14 -6.46 3.02 5.09
N ARG A 15 -7.30 2.48 5.98
CA ARG A 15 -6.98 1.22 6.68
C ARG A 15 -6.96 0.02 5.73
N PHE A 16 -7.94 -0.04 4.83
CA PHE A 16 -8.03 -1.13 3.86
C PHE A 16 -6.96 -1.05 2.76
N SER A 17 -6.40 0.13 2.50
CA SER A 17 -5.39 0.30 1.47
C SER A 17 -4.12 -0.52 1.74
N ILE A 18 -3.81 -0.85 3.01
CA ILE A 18 -2.74 -1.80 3.36
C ILE A 18 -2.93 -3.13 2.62
N ILE A 19 -4.15 -3.69 2.68
CA ILE A 19 -4.43 -5.01 2.10
C ILE A 19 -4.47 -4.91 0.56
N TYR A 20 -5.17 -3.92 0.03
CA TYR A 20 -5.36 -3.82 -1.43
C TYR A 20 -4.11 -3.34 -2.17
N SER A 21 -3.23 -2.59 -1.52
CA SER A 21 -2.02 -2.07 -2.16
C SER A 21 -1.07 -3.17 -2.61
N SER A 22 -0.98 -4.31 -1.93
CA SER A 22 -0.12 -5.42 -2.36
C SER A 22 -0.56 -5.97 -3.72
N ILE A 23 -1.86 -6.17 -3.92
CA ILE A 23 -2.45 -6.61 -5.19
C ILE A 23 -2.21 -5.55 -6.28
N VAL A 24 -2.48 -4.29 -5.97
CA VAL A 24 -2.30 -3.18 -6.93
C VAL A 24 -0.84 -3.01 -7.33
N ILE A 25 0.10 -3.10 -6.39
CA ILE A 25 1.54 -2.99 -6.64
C ILE A 25 2.01 -4.14 -7.51
N ALA A 26 1.61 -5.38 -7.21
CA ALA A 26 1.97 -6.54 -8.02
C ALA A 26 1.43 -6.42 -9.45
N TRP A 27 0.15 -6.06 -9.59
CA TRP A 27 -0.47 -5.85 -10.90
C TRP A 27 0.22 -4.73 -11.69
N LEU A 28 0.46 -3.57 -11.06
CA LEU A 28 1.08 -2.43 -11.70
C LEU A 28 2.53 -2.74 -12.10
N TYR A 29 3.27 -3.46 -11.26
CA TYR A 29 4.63 -3.91 -11.57
C TYR A 29 4.64 -4.81 -12.82
N CYS A 30 3.76 -5.81 -12.88
CA CYS A 30 3.64 -6.70 -14.03
C CYS A 30 3.29 -5.90 -15.30
N HIS A 31 2.34 -4.97 -15.19
CA HIS A 31 1.90 -4.14 -16.31
C HIS A 31 3.02 -3.23 -16.83
N ILE A 32 3.75 -2.55 -15.95
CA ILE A 32 4.85 -1.62 -16.33
C ILE A 32 6.04 -2.39 -16.89
N MET A 33 6.42 -3.51 -16.28
CA MET A 33 7.57 -4.30 -16.71
C MET A 33 7.23 -5.20 -17.90
N ASN A 34 5.96 -5.26 -18.31
CA ASN A 34 5.42 -6.14 -19.34
C ASN A 34 5.81 -7.62 -19.10
N VAL A 35 5.63 -8.06 -17.85
CA VAL A 35 5.93 -9.41 -17.39
C VAL A 35 4.63 -10.09 -17.00
N ASP A 36 4.45 -11.35 -17.39
CA ASP A 36 3.29 -12.12 -16.98
C ASP A 36 3.37 -12.46 -15.48
N PHE A 37 2.22 -12.53 -14.82
CA PHE A 37 2.12 -12.89 -13.42
C PHE A 37 2.72 -14.28 -13.15
N GLU A 38 2.59 -15.21 -14.10
CA GLU A 38 3.21 -16.53 -14.02
C GLU A 38 4.73 -16.46 -13.87
N ILE A 39 5.39 -15.50 -14.55
CA ILE A 39 6.84 -15.29 -14.44
C ILE A 39 7.20 -14.69 -13.07
N VAL A 40 6.34 -13.87 -12.49
CA VAL A 40 6.55 -13.37 -11.11
C VAL A 40 6.42 -14.50 -10.10
N ASP A 41 5.52 -15.45 -10.33
CA ASP A 41 5.28 -16.57 -9.41
C ASP A 41 6.34 -17.69 -9.55
N THR A 42 6.74 -18.03 -10.78
CA THR A 42 7.63 -19.15 -11.08
C THR A 42 9.08 -18.74 -11.37
N GLY A 43 9.30 -17.49 -11.79
CA GLY A 43 10.59 -16.98 -12.21
C GLY A 43 11.52 -16.60 -11.06
N THR A 44 12.62 -15.96 -11.42
CA THR A 44 13.68 -15.59 -10.47
C THR A 44 13.14 -14.74 -9.30
N ASN A 45 13.70 -14.96 -8.11
CA ASN A 45 13.29 -14.25 -6.88
C ASN A 45 13.39 -12.72 -6.98
N GLN A 46 14.08 -12.17 -7.99
CA GLN A 46 14.25 -10.75 -8.20
C GLN A 46 12.93 -9.97 -8.34
N HIS A 47 11.97 -10.45 -9.14
CA HIS A 47 10.68 -9.77 -9.31
C HIS A 47 9.90 -9.71 -7.99
N LYS A 48 9.88 -10.84 -7.25
CA LYS A 48 9.25 -10.91 -5.93
C LYS A 48 9.89 -9.95 -4.94
N THR A 49 11.22 -9.90 -4.89
CA THR A 49 11.96 -8.98 -4.00
C THR A 49 11.66 -7.52 -4.32
N ILE A 50 11.56 -7.14 -5.60
CA ILE A 50 11.22 -5.77 -5.99
C ILE A 50 9.79 -5.41 -5.57
N ILE A 51 8.80 -6.29 -5.84
CA ILE A 51 7.40 -6.07 -5.44
C ILE A 51 7.28 -5.92 -3.93
N VAL A 52 7.96 -6.78 -3.16
CA VAL A 52 8.01 -6.69 -1.70
C VAL A 52 8.66 -5.38 -1.25
N GLY A 53 9.76 -4.97 -1.88
CA GLY A 53 10.41 -3.69 -1.60
C GLY A 53 9.49 -2.50 -1.83
N LEU A 54 8.77 -2.47 -2.95
CA LEU A 54 7.77 -1.44 -3.26
C LEU A 54 6.64 -1.42 -2.22
N TYR A 55 6.16 -2.59 -1.80
CA TYR A 55 5.15 -2.69 -0.76
C TYR A 55 5.67 -2.20 0.60
N LEU A 56 6.91 -2.48 0.97
CA LEU A 56 7.52 -1.95 2.21
C LEU A 56 7.68 -0.43 2.17
N VAL A 57 8.08 0.14 1.03
CA VAL A 57 8.12 1.60 0.84
C VAL A 57 6.72 2.19 1.00
N TYR A 58 5.70 1.57 0.39
CA TYR A 58 4.32 1.97 0.55
C TYR A 58 3.88 1.94 2.02
N LEU A 59 4.19 0.86 2.76
CA LEU A 59 3.87 0.75 4.19
C LEU A 59 4.59 1.82 5.02
N GLY A 60 5.85 2.14 4.70
CA GLY A 60 6.59 3.22 5.34
C GLY A 60 5.91 4.58 5.15
N LEU A 61 5.49 4.89 3.92
CA LEU A 61 4.74 6.11 3.62
C LEU A 61 3.37 6.13 4.30
N TRP A 62 2.65 5.00 4.25
CA TRP A 62 1.37 4.83 4.93
C TRP A 62 1.49 5.06 6.43
N TRP A 63 2.53 4.52 7.05
CA TRP A 63 2.80 4.73 8.48
C TRP A 63 3.14 6.19 8.77
N TRP A 64 4.02 6.80 7.98
CA TRP A 64 4.46 8.18 8.17
C TRP A 64 3.32 9.19 8.07
N LEU A 65 2.42 8.99 7.11
CA LEU A 65 1.26 9.84 6.85
C LEU A 65 0.05 9.49 7.73
N ASN A 66 0.12 8.44 8.55
CA ASN A 66 -1.02 7.99 9.35
C ASN A 66 -1.45 9.07 10.37
N PRO A 67 -2.67 9.63 10.23
CA PRO A 67 -3.12 10.73 11.07
C PRO A 67 -3.27 10.34 12.55
N TYR A 68 -3.47 9.06 12.87
CA TYR A 68 -3.57 8.59 14.25
C TYR A 68 -2.22 8.66 14.98
N LEU A 69 -1.12 8.34 14.29
CA LEU A 69 0.22 8.44 14.85
C LEU A 69 0.69 9.89 14.99
N ALA A 70 0.28 10.75 14.06
CA ALA A 70 0.51 12.19 14.18
C ALA A 70 -0.19 12.79 15.40
N ARG A 71 -1.39 12.28 15.74
CA ARG A 71 -2.13 12.71 16.94
C ARG A 71 -1.46 12.24 18.23
N ASN A 72 -1.04 10.98 18.31
CA ASN A 72 -0.33 10.45 19.48
C ASN A 72 0.99 11.18 19.73
N ARG A 73 1.73 11.57 18.66
CA ARG A 73 2.96 12.36 18.79
C ARG A 73 2.77 13.78 19.30
N ARG A 74 1.56 14.36 19.24
CA ARG A 74 1.27 15.70 19.77
C ARG A 74 0.81 15.68 21.23
N GLN A 75 0.48 14.51 21.76
CA GLN A 75 -0.03 14.33 23.13
C GLN A 75 1.05 13.87 24.11
N ASN A 76 2.23 13.50 23.60
CA ASN A 76 3.46 13.25 24.37
C ASN A 76 4.42 14.42 24.17
#